data_AF-A0A933T7E9-F1
#
_entry.id   AF-A0A933T7E9-F1
#
_cell.length_a   1.000
_cell.length_b   1.000
_cell.length_c   1.000
_cell.angle_alpha   90.00
_cell.angle_beta   90.00
_cell.angle_gamma   90.00
#
_symmetry.space_group_name_H-M   'P 1'
#
loop_
_entity.id
_entity.type
_entity.pdbx_description
1 polymer ?
#
loop_
_entity_poly.entity_id
_entity_poly.type
_entity_poly.pdbx_seq_one_letter_code
_entity_poly.pdbx_strand_id
1 'polypeptide(L)'
;MDDKKLKELVDFIKEIKANIIQSKSNIPPENFFKQMQSISLAFMDNLDLKPEIKNIVPVKHLGELYTAVRYIHDKSLSFSSGHYPKIQIRLNNIENILNETLKEQETIKGGDTIKLFYSWQTDLPNNCNRTFISQVLEKVAKRYKSNGMHLIIDSDTRGLPGSPDIINAILNKIEMSHIFLADVSIVIKKDEFGFPNSNVMLELGYALKSLASGRILMVFNEHFGDTRELPFDLGFKRQILYNCAPDESDKSSKKNLLENIVYEAINKIVSV
;
A
#
# COMPACT_ATOMS: atom_id res chain seq x y z
N MET A 1 -6.35 -5.40 11.73
CA MET A 1 -7.72 -4.88 12.04
C MET A 1 -8.54 -4.69 10.77
N ASP A 2 -7.88 -4.47 9.63
CA ASP A 2 -8.48 -4.13 8.34
C ASP A 2 -9.18 -5.33 7.68
N ASP A 3 -8.63 -6.54 7.76
CA ASP A 3 -9.23 -7.74 7.16
C ASP A 3 -10.58 -8.13 7.75
N LYS A 4 -10.74 -7.98 9.08
CA LYS A 4 -11.99 -8.35 9.76
C LYS A 4 -13.12 -7.47 9.21
N LYS A 5 -12.84 -6.17 9.07
CA LYS A 5 -13.78 -5.19 8.53
C LYS A 5 -14.04 -5.42 7.04
N LEU A 6 -13.02 -5.78 6.25
CA LEU A 6 -13.22 -6.11 4.84
C LEU A 6 -14.11 -7.36 4.67
N LYS A 7 -13.88 -8.41 5.47
CA LYS A 7 -14.73 -9.63 5.47
C LYS A 7 -16.16 -9.31 5.89
N GLU A 8 -16.34 -8.52 6.95
CA GLU A 8 -17.66 -8.03 7.37
C GLU A 8 -18.38 -7.27 6.25
N LEU A 9 -17.67 -6.42 5.47
CA LEU A 9 -18.25 -5.70 4.33
C LEU A 9 -18.60 -6.62 3.16
N VAL A 10 -17.77 -7.62 2.86
CA VAL A 10 -18.05 -8.64 1.83
C VAL A 10 -19.32 -9.42 2.19
N ASP A 11 -19.40 -9.91 3.43
CA ASP A 11 -20.54 -10.69 3.92
C ASP A 11 -21.82 -9.85 3.93
N PHE A 12 -21.73 -8.60 4.39
CA PHE A 12 -22.81 -7.64 4.38
C PHE A 12 -23.37 -7.38 2.96
N ILE A 13 -22.51 -7.20 1.96
CA ILE A 13 -22.95 -7.00 0.57
C ILE A 13 -23.58 -8.28 0.00
N LYS A 14 -23.01 -9.45 0.30
CA LYS A 14 -23.57 -10.76 -0.12
C LYS A 14 -24.97 -10.98 0.45
N GLU A 15 -25.18 -10.65 1.72
CA GLU A 15 -26.49 -10.74 2.36
C GLU A 15 -27.53 -9.85 1.67
N ILE A 16 -27.19 -8.59 1.41
CA ILE A 16 -28.09 -7.66 0.70
C ILE A 16 -28.42 -8.17 -0.70
N LYS A 17 -27.42 -8.66 -1.44
CA LYS A 17 -27.65 -9.23 -2.78
C LYS A 17 -28.57 -10.45 -2.74
N ALA A 18 -28.39 -11.35 -1.78
CA ALA A 18 -29.25 -12.53 -1.65
C ALA A 18 -30.72 -12.13 -1.43
N ASN A 19 -30.97 -11.11 -0.61
CA ASN A 19 -32.30 -10.58 -0.35
C ASN A 19 -32.93 -9.91 -1.58
N ILE A 20 -32.13 -9.26 -2.42
CA ILE A 20 -32.57 -8.59 -3.65
C ILE A 20 -32.86 -9.61 -4.78
N ILE A 21 -32.05 -10.68 -4.90
CA ILE A 21 -32.22 -11.71 -5.95
C ILE A 21 -33.49 -12.56 -5.74
N GLN A 22 -33.97 -12.70 -4.50
CA GLN A 22 -35.20 -13.44 -4.21
C GLN A 22 -36.47 -12.79 -4.81
N SER A 23 -36.44 -11.50 -5.18
CA SER A 23 -37.54 -10.89 -5.93
C SER A 23 -37.45 -11.28 -7.41
N LYS A 24 -38.20 -12.31 -7.83
CA LYS A 24 -38.30 -12.76 -9.25
C LYS A 24 -38.99 -11.74 -10.19
N SER A 25 -39.21 -10.51 -9.73
CA SER A 25 -39.85 -9.42 -10.46
C SER A 25 -38.92 -8.21 -10.41
N ASN A 26 -38.98 -7.30 -11.39
CA ASN A 26 -38.29 -5.99 -11.37
C ASN A 26 -38.87 -5.05 -10.28
N ILE A 27 -39.39 -5.62 -9.20
CA ILE A 27 -40.06 -4.96 -8.09
C ILE A 27 -39.12 -5.06 -6.88
N PRO A 28 -38.82 -3.94 -6.22
CA PRO A 28 -38.02 -3.94 -5.01
C PRO A 28 -38.67 -4.72 -3.87
N PRO A 29 -37.91 -5.47 -3.06
CA PRO A 29 -38.42 -6.04 -1.81
C PRO A 29 -38.80 -4.94 -0.80
N GLU A 30 -39.63 -5.28 0.18
CA GLU A 30 -40.16 -4.33 1.19
C GLU A 30 -39.05 -3.58 1.95
N ASN A 31 -37.91 -4.23 2.21
CA ASN A 31 -36.77 -3.65 2.92
C ASN A 31 -35.71 -3.02 1.99
N PHE A 32 -35.98 -2.89 0.69
CA PHE A 32 -35.00 -2.44 -0.31
C PHE A 32 -34.35 -1.10 0.04
N PHE A 33 -35.14 -0.09 0.38
CA PHE A 33 -34.63 1.25 0.67
C PHE A 33 -33.75 1.28 1.91
N LYS A 34 -34.14 0.55 2.97
CA LYS A 34 -33.32 0.41 4.18
C LYS A 34 -31.98 -0.25 3.87
N GLN A 35 -31.96 -1.26 2.99
CA GLN A 35 -30.73 -1.91 2.54
C GLN A 35 -29.83 -0.97 1.72
N MET A 36 -30.39 -0.12 0.86
CA MET A 36 -29.58 0.85 0.10
C MET A 36 -28.99 1.94 1.01
N GLN A 37 -29.76 2.39 2.01
CA GLN A 37 -29.28 3.32 3.02
C GLN A 37 -28.19 2.70 3.90
N SER A 38 -28.33 1.43 4.30
CA SER A 38 -27.30 0.76 5.11
C SER A 38 -25.99 0.60 4.35
N ILE A 39 -26.01 0.34 3.03
CA ILE A 39 -24.80 0.38 2.19
C ILE A 39 -24.17 1.76 2.23
N SER A 40 -24.97 2.80 2.04
CA SER A 40 -24.46 4.17 2.05
C SER A 40 -23.79 4.51 3.39
N LEU A 41 -24.41 4.13 4.50
CA LEU A 41 -23.87 4.32 5.85
C LEU A 41 -22.62 3.47 6.12
N ALA A 42 -22.49 2.29 5.53
CA ALA A 42 -21.32 1.45 5.70
C ALA A 42 -20.09 2.03 4.98
N PHE A 43 -20.28 2.58 3.78
CA PHE A 43 -19.18 2.98 2.89
C PHE A 43 -18.88 4.48 2.87
N MET A 44 -19.86 5.34 3.16
CA MET A 44 -19.74 6.79 2.94
C MET A 44 -19.83 7.61 4.22
N ASP A 45 -19.15 8.75 4.19
CA ASP A 45 -19.34 9.88 5.11
C ASP A 45 -19.34 11.18 4.28
N ASN A 46 -20.30 12.07 4.51
CA ASN A 46 -20.47 13.33 3.78
C ASN A 46 -20.36 13.20 2.23
N LEU A 47 -20.99 12.18 1.64
CA LEU A 47 -20.98 11.88 0.19
C LEU A 47 -19.62 11.47 -0.41
N ASP A 48 -18.64 11.16 0.43
CA ASP A 48 -17.37 10.57 0.01
C ASP A 48 -17.16 9.19 0.68
N LEU A 49 -16.26 8.36 0.17
CA LEU A 49 -15.89 7.12 0.84
C LEU A 49 -15.21 7.42 2.18
N LYS A 50 -15.57 6.66 3.22
CA LYS A 50 -14.94 6.78 4.54
C LYS A 50 -13.42 6.55 4.45
N PRO A 51 -12.61 7.25 5.27
CA PRO A 51 -11.16 7.08 5.29
C PRO A 51 -10.72 5.62 5.50
N GLU A 52 -11.41 4.88 6.36
CA GLU A 52 -11.15 3.44 6.55
C GLU A 52 -11.31 2.61 5.27
N ILE A 53 -12.30 2.90 4.43
CA ILE A 53 -12.54 2.19 3.16
C ILE A 53 -11.44 2.53 2.17
N LYS A 54 -11.04 3.81 2.11
CA LYS A 54 -9.94 4.29 1.26
C LYS A 54 -8.59 3.67 1.61
N ASN A 55 -8.39 3.33 2.88
CA ASN A 55 -7.16 2.67 3.35
C ASN A 55 -7.15 1.16 3.05
N ILE A 56 -8.33 0.52 3.04
CA ILE A 56 -8.48 -0.93 2.81
C ILE A 56 -8.44 -1.26 1.31
N VAL A 57 -9.12 -0.45 0.48
CA VAL A 57 -9.33 -0.73 -0.95
C VAL A 57 -8.20 -0.14 -1.80
N PRO A 58 -7.59 -0.90 -2.72
CA PRO A 58 -6.52 -0.41 -3.58
C PRO A 58 -6.95 0.80 -4.40
N VAL A 59 -6.04 1.76 -4.59
CA VAL A 59 -6.30 3.04 -5.28
C VAL A 59 -6.89 2.83 -6.69
N LYS A 60 -6.45 1.79 -7.40
CA LYS A 60 -6.97 1.41 -8.72
C LYS A 60 -8.47 1.11 -8.75
N HIS A 61 -9.07 0.69 -7.62
CA HIS A 61 -10.49 0.38 -7.50
C HIS A 61 -11.32 1.48 -6.83
N LEU A 62 -10.68 2.46 -6.18
CA LEU A 62 -11.41 3.48 -5.40
C LEU A 62 -12.41 4.29 -6.23
N GLY A 63 -12.06 4.65 -7.47
CA GLY A 63 -12.94 5.41 -8.34
C GLY A 63 -14.20 4.63 -8.75
N GLU A 64 -14.03 3.35 -9.08
CA GLU A 64 -15.16 2.48 -9.43
C GLU A 64 -16.05 2.20 -8.21
N LEU A 65 -15.44 1.90 -7.06
CA LEU A 65 -16.15 1.69 -5.80
C LEU A 65 -16.95 2.94 -5.41
N TYR A 66 -16.33 4.11 -5.44
CA TYR A 66 -17.00 5.39 -5.17
C TYR A 66 -18.20 5.57 -6.08
N THR A 67 -18.04 5.38 -7.40
CA THR A 67 -19.11 5.56 -8.38
C THR A 67 -20.27 4.60 -8.12
N ALA A 68 -19.98 3.34 -7.79
CA ALA A 68 -20.99 2.33 -7.52
C ALA A 68 -21.78 2.64 -6.24
N VAL A 69 -21.09 2.98 -5.14
CA VAL A 69 -21.71 3.30 -3.86
C VAL A 69 -22.49 4.62 -3.94
N ARG A 70 -21.92 5.66 -4.57
CA ARG A 70 -22.57 6.97 -4.77
C ARG A 70 -23.87 6.83 -5.57
N TYR A 71 -23.87 5.97 -6.59
CA TYR A 71 -25.08 5.68 -7.36
C TYR A 71 -26.16 5.03 -6.49
N ILE A 72 -25.79 4.04 -5.65
CA ILE A 72 -26.73 3.41 -4.72
C ILE A 72 -27.29 4.43 -3.72
N HIS A 73 -26.44 5.28 -3.15
CA HIS A 73 -26.86 6.36 -2.26
C HIS A 73 -27.92 7.26 -2.92
N ASP A 74 -27.65 7.78 -4.12
CA ASP A 74 -28.59 8.67 -4.81
C ASP A 74 -29.93 8.00 -5.11
N LYS A 75 -29.89 6.74 -5.53
CA LYS A 75 -31.12 6.01 -5.88
C LYS A 75 -31.87 5.47 -4.68
N SER A 76 -31.26 5.49 -3.49
CA SER A 76 -31.96 5.29 -2.22
C SER A 76 -32.87 6.47 -1.86
N LEU A 77 -32.54 7.68 -2.33
CA LEU A 77 -33.31 8.91 -2.08
C LEU A 77 -34.34 9.20 -3.17
N SER A 78 -34.10 8.76 -4.41
CA SER A 78 -34.99 8.97 -5.55
C SER A 78 -35.06 7.71 -6.44
N PHE A 79 -36.06 6.86 -6.19
CA PHE A 79 -36.21 5.56 -6.84
C PHE A 79 -37.26 5.55 -7.97
N SER A 80 -36.94 4.80 -9.02
CA SER A 80 -37.84 4.44 -10.12
C SER A 80 -37.61 2.97 -10.46
N SER A 81 -38.61 2.28 -11.01
CA SER A 81 -38.51 0.85 -11.36
C SER A 81 -37.34 0.54 -12.30
N GLY A 82 -36.99 1.47 -13.20
CA GLY A 82 -35.82 1.35 -14.09
C GLY A 82 -34.46 1.45 -13.39
N HIS A 83 -34.40 1.85 -12.11
CA HIS A 83 -33.17 1.87 -11.33
C HIS A 83 -32.80 0.50 -10.77
N TYR A 84 -33.77 -0.40 -10.59
CA TYR A 84 -33.56 -1.68 -9.92
C TYR A 84 -32.48 -2.56 -10.59
N PRO A 85 -32.50 -2.79 -11.92
CA PRO A 85 -31.44 -3.56 -12.58
C PRO A 85 -30.06 -2.87 -12.50
N LYS A 86 -30.04 -1.53 -12.53
CA LYS A 86 -28.80 -0.76 -12.43
C LYS A 86 -28.18 -0.87 -11.03
N ILE A 87 -29.01 -0.92 -9.99
CA ILE A 87 -28.57 -1.14 -8.61
C ILE A 87 -27.98 -2.54 -8.46
N GLN A 88 -28.59 -3.57 -9.04
CA GLN A 88 -28.02 -4.92 -9.05
C GLN A 88 -26.63 -4.97 -9.69
N ILE A 89 -26.44 -4.26 -10.81
CA ILE A 89 -25.12 -4.12 -11.45
C ILE A 89 -24.13 -3.45 -10.50
N ARG A 90 -24.50 -2.35 -9.84
CA ARG A 90 -23.59 -1.68 -8.89
C ARG A 90 -23.23 -2.55 -7.68
N LEU A 91 -24.18 -3.32 -7.16
CA LEU A 91 -23.92 -4.29 -6.09
C LEU A 91 -22.94 -5.38 -6.52
N ASN A 92 -23.05 -5.88 -7.77
CA ASN A 92 -22.08 -6.82 -8.32
C ASN A 92 -20.68 -6.20 -8.40
N ASN A 93 -20.56 -4.96 -8.87
CA ASN A 93 -19.28 -4.28 -8.95
C ASN A 93 -18.65 -4.10 -7.56
N ILE A 94 -19.45 -3.68 -6.56
CA ILE A 94 -18.98 -3.54 -5.17
C ILE A 94 -18.48 -4.89 -4.64
N GLU A 95 -19.27 -5.96 -4.79
CA GLU A 95 -18.85 -7.29 -4.34
C GLU A 95 -17.55 -7.75 -5.03
N ASN A 96 -17.44 -7.58 -6.35
CA ASN A 96 -16.25 -7.98 -7.09
C ASN A 96 -15.01 -7.22 -6.59
N ILE A 97 -15.10 -5.90 -6.43
CA ILE A 97 -13.99 -5.08 -5.91
C ILE A 97 -13.57 -5.54 -4.51
N LEU A 98 -14.53 -5.83 -3.62
CA LEU A 98 -14.23 -6.26 -2.26
C LEU A 98 -13.61 -7.66 -2.23
N ASN A 99 -14.10 -8.60 -3.06
CA ASN A 99 -13.52 -9.94 -3.18
C ASN A 99 -12.13 -9.90 -3.82
N GLU A 100 -11.89 -9.06 -4.83
CA GLU A 100 -10.56 -8.84 -5.42
C GLU A 100 -9.60 -8.26 -4.38
N THR A 101 -10.04 -7.25 -3.62
CA THR A 101 -9.27 -6.68 -2.51
C THR A 101 -8.94 -7.73 -1.46
N LEU A 102 -9.92 -8.57 -1.09
CA LEU A 102 -9.73 -9.64 -0.12
C LEU A 102 -8.73 -10.67 -0.63
N LYS A 103 -8.84 -11.07 -1.90
CA LYS A 103 -7.90 -12.01 -2.54
C LYS A 103 -6.49 -11.44 -2.62
N GLU A 104 -6.34 -10.15 -2.90
CA GLU A 104 -5.04 -9.46 -2.87
C GLU A 104 -4.45 -9.46 -1.45
N GLN A 105 -5.26 -9.16 -0.43
CA GLN A 105 -4.84 -9.22 0.98
C GLN A 105 -4.50 -10.65 1.43
N GLU A 106 -5.29 -11.64 1.02
CA GLU A 106 -5.03 -13.05 1.30
C GLU A 106 -3.79 -13.57 0.54
N THR A 107 -3.48 -13.04 -0.64
CA THR A 107 -2.22 -13.34 -1.33
C THR A 107 -1.04 -12.73 -0.56
N ILE A 108 -1.21 -11.55 0.03
CA ILE A 108 -0.22 -10.91 0.91
C ILE A 108 -0.03 -11.70 2.21
N LYS A 109 -1.10 -12.28 2.78
CA LYS A 109 -1.06 -12.99 4.08
C LYS A 109 -0.83 -14.50 3.99
N GLY A 110 -1.25 -15.12 2.91
CA GLY A 110 -1.25 -16.56 2.67
C GLY A 110 -0.14 -17.04 1.74
N GLY A 111 0.64 -16.14 1.16
CA GLY A 111 1.91 -16.50 0.57
C GLY A 111 2.97 -16.62 1.65
N ASP A 112 3.72 -17.72 1.68
CA ASP A 112 5.02 -17.75 2.37
C ASP A 112 5.93 -16.62 1.88
N THR A 113 5.60 -15.94 0.78
CA THR A 113 6.43 -14.96 0.09
C THR A 113 5.94 -13.51 0.24
N ILE A 114 6.75 -12.68 0.88
CA ILE A 114 6.62 -11.21 0.94
C ILE A 114 7.55 -10.59 -0.11
N LYS A 115 7.05 -9.66 -0.94
CA LYS A 115 7.88 -8.87 -1.87
C LYS A 115 8.10 -7.46 -1.34
N LEU A 116 9.36 -7.08 -1.21
CA LEU A 116 9.78 -5.72 -0.86
C LEU A 116 10.53 -5.12 -2.05
N PHE A 117 10.05 -3.98 -2.54
CA PHE A 117 10.78 -3.19 -3.53
C PHE A 117 11.70 -2.18 -2.82
N TYR A 118 13.00 -2.26 -3.09
CA TYR A 118 14.02 -1.36 -2.55
C TYR A 118 14.41 -0.30 -3.59
N SER A 119 13.97 0.93 -3.34
CA SER A 119 14.37 2.13 -4.09
C SER A 119 15.66 2.69 -3.52
N TRP A 120 16.74 2.54 -4.30
CA TRP A 120 18.11 2.88 -3.90
C TRP A 120 18.65 4.06 -4.68
N GLN A 121 19.73 4.67 -4.18
CA GLN A 121 20.48 5.74 -4.84
C GLN A 121 21.99 5.43 -4.90
N THR A 122 22.74 6.19 -5.70
CA THR A 122 24.20 6.06 -5.84
C THR A 122 24.99 7.34 -5.56
N ASP A 123 24.31 8.41 -5.17
CA ASP A 123 24.95 9.72 -4.96
C ASP A 123 25.77 9.77 -3.65
N LEU A 124 25.49 8.86 -2.71
CA LEU A 124 26.24 8.74 -1.45
C LEU A 124 27.20 7.52 -1.47
N PRO A 125 28.23 7.51 -0.61
CA PRO A 125 29.16 6.38 -0.51
C PRO A 125 28.44 5.05 -0.28
N ASN A 126 28.61 4.13 -1.24
CA ASN A 126 27.89 2.85 -1.26
C ASN A 126 28.07 2.03 0.03
N ASN A 127 29.25 2.11 0.64
CA ASN A 127 29.62 1.33 1.82
C ASN A 127 28.93 1.77 3.13
N CYS A 128 28.22 2.90 3.13
CA CYS A 128 27.36 3.37 4.23
C CYS A 128 25.89 3.61 3.81
N ASN A 129 25.60 3.61 2.51
CA ASN A 129 24.23 3.71 1.96
C ASN A 129 23.88 2.47 1.15
N ARG A 130 23.89 2.53 -0.19
CA ARG A 130 23.36 1.48 -1.07
C ARG A 130 23.75 0.06 -0.65
N THR A 131 25.04 -0.26 -0.60
CA THR A 131 25.54 -1.58 -0.23
C THR A 131 25.29 -1.90 1.23
N PHE A 132 25.36 -0.91 2.12
CA PHE A 132 25.05 -1.07 3.53
C PHE A 132 23.60 -1.51 3.74
N ILE A 133 22.64 -0.79 3.17
CA ILE A 133 21.21 -1.08 3.23
C ILE A 133 20.91 -2.42 2.54
N SER A 134 21.48 -2.69 1.35
CA SER A 134 21.32 -3.99 0.68
C SER A 134 21.74 -5.15 1.57
N GLN A 135 22.89 -5.05 2.24
CA GLN A 135 23.36 -6.10 3.16
C GLN A 135 22.45 -6.26 4.38
N VAL A 136 21.84 -5.18 4.86
CA VAL A 136 20.82 -5.26 5.92
C VAL A 136 19.59 -6.00 5.41
N LEU A 137 19.07 -5.65 4.24
CA LEU A 137 17.90 -6.32 3.64
C LEU A 137 18.17 -7.81 3.37
N GLU A 138 19.39 -8.17 2.97
CA GLU A 138 19.80 -9.58 2.85
C GLU A 138 19.76 -10.32 4.19
N LYS A 139 20.21 -9.68 5.29
CA LYS A 139 20.12 -10.28 6.64
C LYS A 139 18.67 -10.45 7.08
N VAL A 140 17.83 -9.43 6.88
CA VAL A 140 16.40 -9.49 7.15
C VAL A 140 15.77 -10.64 6.35
N ALA A 141 16.07 -10.77 5.05
CA ALA A 141 15.55 -11.85 4.22
C ALA A 141 16.00 -13.25 4.69
N LYS A 142 17.25 -13.38 5.13
CA LYS A 142 17.75 -14.62 5.76
C LYS A 142 16.99 -14.95 7.03
N ARG A 143 16.70 -13.96 7.88
CA ARG A 143 15.93 -14.13 9.12
C ARG A 143 14.48 -14.57 8.83
N TYR A 144 13.83 -13.99 7.83
CA TYR A 144 12.52 -14.49 7.36
C TYR A 144 12.61 -15.95 6.92
N LYS A 145 13.63 -16.31 6.12
CA LYS A 145 13.84 -17.68 5.63
C LYS A 145 13.99 -18.68 6.78
N SER A 146 14.72 -18.33 7.84
CA SER A 146 14.87 -19.17 9.04
C SER A 146 13.55 -19.39 9.79
N ASN A 147 12.58 -18.49 9.63
CA ASN A 147 11.25 -18.59 10.25
C ASN A 147 10.20 -19.23 9.32
N GLY A 148 10.62 -19.84 8.21
CA GLY A 148 9.71 -20.50 7.25
C GLY A 148 9.00 -19.53 6.29
N MET A 149 9.42 -18.27 6.24
CA MET A 149 8.87 -17.26 5.33
C MET A 149 9.93 -16.80 4.33
N HIS A 150 9.52 -16.42 3.14
CA HIS A 150 10.36 -15.89 2.06
C HIS A 150 10.17 -14.39 1.94
N LEU A 151 11.21 -13.60 2.21
CA LEU A 151 11.24 -12.18 1.84
C LEU A 151 12.06 -12.02 0.56
N ILE A 152 11.40 -11.63 -0.52
CA ILE A 152 12.04 -11.30 -1.80
C ILE A 152 12.33 -9.81 -1.80
N ILE A 153 13.61 -9.47 -1.90
CA ILE A 153 14.07 -8.10 -2.12
C ILE A 153 14.21 -7.89 -3.62
N ASP A 154 13.43 -6.97 -4.16
CA ASP A 154 13.45 -6.59 -5.56
C ASP A 154 13.88 -5.12 -5.72
N SER A 155 14.45 -4.76 -6.86
CA SER A 155 14.87 -3.39 -7.15
C SER A 155 15.08 -3.21 -8.66
N ASP A 156 15.17 -1.95 -9.11
CA ASP A 156 15.59 -1.58 -10.48
C ASP A 156 14.92 -2.46 -11.57
N THR A 157 15.65 -2.84 -12.62
CA THR A 157 15.16 -3.75 -13.68
C THR A 157 15.60 -5.19 -13.49
N ARG A 158 16.15 -5.55 -12.32
CA ARG A 158 16.61 -6.91 -12.01
C ARG A 158 15.55 -7.97 -12.31
N GLY A 159 15.99 -9.06 -12.91
CA GLY A 159 15.15 -10.21 -13.23
C GLY A 159 14.31 -10.08 -14.51
N LEU A 160 14.39 -8.96 -15.23
CA LEU A 160 13.69 -8.77 -16.51
C LEU A 160 14.61 -9.08 -17.70
N PRO A 161 14.14 -9.86 -18.70
CA PRO A 161 14.92 -10.15 -19.90
C PRO A 161 14.88 -8.98 -20.91
N GLY A 162 15.93 -8.90 -21.74
CA GLY A 162 15.97 -7.97 -22.89
C GLY A 162 16.20 -6.51 -22.51
N SER A 163 15.59 -5.60 -23.26
CA SER A 163 15.68 -4.15 -23.07
C SER A 163 14.30 -3.59 -22.69
N PRO A 164 13.85 -3.81 -21.45
CA PRO A 164 12.54 -3.35 -21.02
C PRO A 164 12.50 -1.82 -21.01
N ASP A 165 11.30 -1.27 -21.18
CA ASP A 165 11.05 0.11 -20.78
C ASP A 165 11.32 0.23 -19.28
N ILE A 166 12.46 0.84 -18.94
CA ILE A 166 13.03 0.87 -17.59
C ILE A 166 12.04 1.49 -16.61
N ILE A 167 11.40 2.59 -16.99
CA ILE A 167 10.51 3.34 -16.10
C ILE A 167 9.26 2.50 -15.85
N ASN A 168 8.59 2.05 -16.91
CA ASN A 168 7.36 1.25 -16.76
C ASN A 168 7.64 -0.07 -16.03
N ALA A 169 8.78 -0.70 -16.26
CA ALA A 169 9.21 -1.89 -15.52
C ALA A 169 9.34 -1.63 -14.01
N ILE A 170 10.01 -0.55 -13.61
CA ILE A 170 10.18 -0.18 -12.20
C ILE A 170 8.82 0.12 -11.57
N LEU A 171 7.98 0.94 -12.21
CA LEU A 171 6.65 1.28 -11.69
C LEU A 171 5.76 0.04 -11.51
N ASN A 172 5.79 -0.89 -12.47
CA ASN A 172 5.07 -2.16 -12.36
C ASN A 172 5.60 -3.01 -11.18
N LYS A 173 6.91 -3.08 -10.99
CA LYS A 173 7.51 -3.82 -9.86
C LYS A 173 7.14 -3.20 -8.51
N ILE A 174 7.07 -1.86 -8.43
CA ILE A 174 6.56 -1.15 -7.24
C ILE A 174 5.10 -1.51 -6.98
N GLU A 175 4.24 -1.48 -8.00
CA GLU A 175 2.82 -1.81 -7.87
C GLU A 175 2.58 -3.27 -7.46
N MET A 176 3.45 -4.18 -7.90
CA MET A 176 3.41 -5.60 -7.55
C MET A 176 4.09 -5.93 -6.21
N SER A 177 4.67 -4.95 -5.52
CA SER A 177 5.32 -5.16 -4.23
C SER A 177 4.33 -5.06 -3.07
N HIS A 178 4.60 -5.77 -1.97
CA HIS A 178 3.81 -5.67 -0.74
C HIS A 178 4.30 -4.50 0.12
N ILE A 179 5.60 -4.22 0.07
CA ILE A 179 6.28 -3.21 0.87
C ILE A 179 7.23 -2.44 -0.04
N PHE A 180 7.28 -1.13 0.13
CA PHE A 180 8.24 -0.27 -0.55
C PHE A 180 9.20 0.33 0.48
N LEU A 181 10.51 0.23 0.24
CA LEU A 181 11.55 0.83 1.07
C LEU A 181 12.38 1.80 0.24
N ALA A 182 12.47 3.06 0.66
CA ALA A 182 13.26 4.10 -0.01
C ALA A 182 14.42 4.60 0.85
N ASP A 183 15.60 4.75 0.25
CA ASP A 183 16.71 5.53 0.82
C ASP A 183 16.49 7.02 0.58
N VAL A 184 15.94 7.70 1.60
CA VAL A 184 15.64 9.14 1.55
C VAL A 184 16.76 9.99 2.14
N SER A 185 17.97 9.45 2.29
CA SER A 185 19.13 10.21 2.76
C SER A 185 19.40 11.41 1.84
N ILE A 186 19.82 12.53 2.44
CA ILE A 186 20.10 13.77 1.72
C ILE A 186 21.35 13.59 0.85
N VAL A 187 21.21 13.82 -0.46
CA VAL A 187 22.31 13.71 -1.44
C VAL A 187 22.84 15.07 -1.88
N ILE A 188 21.97 16.09 -1.84
CA ILE A 188 22.33 17.48 -2.15
C ILE A 188 21.81 18.35 -1.01
N LYS A 189 22.64 19.27 -0.54
CA LYS A 189 22.25 20.28 0.44
C LYS A 189 22.40 21.67 -0.14
N LYS A 190 21.37 22.50 0.03
CA LYS A 190 21.38 23.91 -0.33
C LYS A 190 20.84 24.71 0.85
N ASP A 191 21.71 25.47 1.49
CA ASP A 191 21.41 26.19 2.73
C ASP A 191 20.86 25.21 3.79
N GLU A 192 19.65 25.46 4.30
CA GLU A 192 18.96 24.61 5.28
C GLU A 192 18.14 23.48 4.64
N PHE A 193 18.10 23.39 3.30
CA PHE A 193 17.29 22.43 2.56
C PHE A 193 18.12 21.26 2.04
N GLY A 194 17.75 20.07 2.47
CA GLY A 194 18.27 18.80 1.99
C GLY A 194 17.37 18.19 0.92
N PHE A 195 17.99 17.66 -0.12
CA PHE A 195 17.32 17.01 -1.23
C PHE A 195 17.78 15.56 -1.33
N PRO A 196 16.87 14.58 -1.16
CA PRO A 196 17.13 13.18 -1.52
C PRO A 196 17.26 13.01 -3.03
N ASN A 197 17.69 11.82 -3.46
CA ASN A 197 17.79 11.49 -4.89
C ASN A 197 16.42 11.61 -5.59
N SER A 198 16.39 12.28 -6.75
CA SER A 198 15.15 12.56 -7.48
C SER A 198 14.44 11.32 -8.04
N ASN A 199 15.18 10.28 -8.44
CA ASN A 199 14.59 9.02 -8.90
C ASN A 199 13.89 8.31 -7.74
N VAL A 200 14.54 8.25 -6.57
CA VAL A 200 13.93 7.71 -5.35
C VAL A 200 12.67 8.49 -4.98
N MET A 201 12.67 9.82 -5.13
CA MET A 201 11.47 10.64 -4.88
C MET A 201 10.33 10.35 -5.86
N LEU A 202 10.63 10.14 -7.14
CA LEU A 202 9.63 9.76 -8.15
C LEU A 202 9.02 8.39 -7.82
N GLU A 203 9.85 7.41 -7.51
CA GLU A 203 9.43 6.06 -7.13
C GLU A 203 8.61 6.07 -5.83
N LEU A 204 9.03 6.85 -4.83
CA LEU A 204 8.30 7.05 -3.57
C LEU A 204 6.93 7.69 -3.80
N GLY A 205 6.85 8.71 -4.66
CA GLY A 205 5.58 9.34 -5.05
C GLY A 205 4.63 8.33 -5.72
N TYR A 206 5.16 7.50 -6.64
CA TYR A 206 4.37 6.42 -7.25
C TYR A 206 3.95 5.37 -6.23
N ALA A 207 4.84 4.97 -5.31
CA ALA A 207 4.53 4.03 -4.25
C ALA A 207 3.44 4.56 -3.30
N LEU A 208 3.45 5.85 -2.96
CA LEU A 208 2.38 6.49 -2.19
C LEU A 208 1.02 6.48 -2.89
N LYS A 209 1.02 6.55 -4.23
CA LYS A 209 -0.20 6.44 -5.05
C LYS A 209 -0.65 5.00 -5.22
N SER A 210 0.28 4.06 -5.40
CA SER A 210 -0.03 2.67 -5.79
C SER A 210 -0.21 1.76 -4.57
N LEU A 211 0.46 2.07 -3.47
CA LEU A 211 0.41 1.37 -2.20
C LEU A 211 -0.16 2.28 -1.12
N ALA A 212 -0.78 1.70 -0.10
CA ALA A 212 -1.18 2.45 1.09
C ALA A 212 0.05 2.96 1.85
N SER A 213 -0.03 4.17 2.42
CA SER A 213 1.08 4.79 3.19
C SER A 213 1.62 3.90 4.32
N GLY A 214 0.77 3.04 4.90
CA GLY A 214 1.16 2.06 5.91
C GLY A 214 2.10 0.95 5.42
N ARG A 215 2.35 0.84 4.11
CA ARG A 215 3.24 -0.17 3.48
C ARG A 215 4.58 0.42 3.03
N ILE A 216 4.85 1.67 3.40
CA ILE A 216 6.03 2.41 2.95
C ILE A 216 6.99 2.60 4.12
N LEU A 217 8.25 2.21 3.90
CA LEU A 217 9.36 2.41 4.81
C LEU A 217 10.34 3.40 4.18
N MET A 218 10.80 4.37 4.95
CA MET A 218 11.81 5.33 4.51
C MET A 218 13.02 5.19 5.42
N VAL A 219 14.17 4.80 4.88
CA VAL A 219 15.43 4.75 5.63
C VAL A 219 16.21 6.04 5.40
N PHE A 220 16.84 6.55 6.45
CA PHE A 220 17.59 7.80 6.42
C PHE A 220 18.90 7.65 7.18
N ASN A 221 20.02 7.95 6.51
CA ASN A 221 21.35 7.97 7.13
C ASN A 221 21.63 9.35 7.72
N GLU A 222 21.57 9.46 9.04
CA GLU A 222 21.79 10.70 9.80
C GLU A 222 23.21 11.26 9.67
N HIS A 223 24.15 10.50 9.11
CA HIS A 223 25.47 11.04 8.78
C HIS A 223 25.41 12.15 7.72
N PHE A 224 24.42 12.11 6.82
CA PHE A 224 24.33 13.02 5.67
C PHE A 224 23.38 14.21 5.87
N GLY A 225 22.83 14.37 7.07
CA GLY A 225 21.99 15.51 7.41
C GLY A 225 21.00 15.18 8.52
N ASP A 226 20.10 16.14 8.77
CA ASP A 226 19.04 16.00 9.76
C ASP A 226 17.68 15.82 9.07
N THR A 227 16.80 15.00 9.65
CA THR A 227 15.44 14.81 9.13
C THR A 227 14.62 16.10 8.99
N ARG A 228 14.94 17.15 9.77
CA ARG A 228 14.33 18.48 9.66
C ARG A 228 14.67 19.21 8.36
N GLU A 229 15.74 18.78 7.69
CA GLU A 229 16.21 19.36 6.43
C GLU A 229 15.56 18.67 5.22
N LEU A 230 14.84 17.55 5.43
CA LEU A 230 14.09 16.88 4.37
C LEU A 230 12.97 17.79 3.80
N PRO A 231 12.55 17.55 2.54
CA PRO A 231 11.37 18.20 1.99
C PRO A 231 10.16 18.07 2.94
N PHE A 232 9.36 19.14 3.06
CA PHE A 232 8.32 19.26 4.08
C PHE A 232 7.39 18.04 4.14
N ASP A 233 6.99 17.48 2.99
CA ASP A 233 6.13 16.29 2.90
C ASP A 233 6.71 15.04 3.59
N LEU A 234 8.04 14.90 3.55
CA LEU A 234 8.76 13.80 4.18
C LEU A 234 8.99 14.05 5.66
N GLY A 235 9.27 15.31 6.05
CA GLY A 235 9.52 15.68 7.45
C GLY A 235 8.36 15.36 8.41
N PHE A 236 7.12 15.27 7.91
CA PHE A 236 5.94 14.87 8.71
C PHE A 236 5.66 13.36 8.73
N LYS A 237 6.44 12.56 7.99
CA LYS A 237 6.32 11.10 7.95
C LYS A 237 7.43 10.48 8.80
N ARG A 238 7.23 9.24 9.28
CA ARG A 238 8.24 8.54 10.09
C ARG A 238 9.35 7.97 9.22
N GLN A 239 10.60 8.26 9.54
CA GLN A 239 11.79 7.62 8.98
C GLN A 239 12.33 6.54 9.93
N ILE A 240 12.97 5.53 9.35
CA ILE A 240 13.87 4.58 10.01
C ILE A 240 15.26 5.19 9.98
N LEU A 241 15.73 5.64 11.13
CA LEU A 241 17.02 6.30 11.26
C LEU A 241 18.13 5.29 11.48
N TYR A 242 19.24 5.51 10.81
CA TYR A 242 20.51 4.91 11.15
C TYR A 242 21.61 5.93 10.93
N ASN A 243 22.76 5.70 11.56
CA ASN A 243 23.93 6.53 11.36
C ASN A 243 25.08 5.63 10.95
N CYS A 244 25.67 5.87 9.77
CA CYS A 244 26.85 5.16 9.31
C CYS A 244 27.72 6.11 8.48
N ALA A 245 28.93 6.39 8.96
CA ALA A 245 29.92 7.15 8.20
C ALA A 245 30.65 6.24 7.18
N PRO A 246 31.22 6.80 6.10
CA PRO A 246 31.99 6.02 5.12
C PRO A 246 33.17 5.26 5.74
N ASP A 247 33.83 5.83 6.74
CA ASP A 247 35.00 5.33 7.48
C ASP A 247 34.63 4.61 8.80
N GLU A 248 33.34 4.37 9.03
CA GLU A 248 32.85 3.72 10.24
C GLU A 248 33.54 2.36 10.49
N SER A 249 34.07 2.19 11.70
CA SER A 249 34.81 0.99 12.10
C SER A 249 33.86 -0.15 12.49
N ASP A 250 32.76 0.15 13.17
CA ASP A 250 31.77 -0.84 13.60
C ASP A 250 30.51 -0.86 12.73
N LYS A 251 30.72 -1.12 11.43
CA LYS A 251 29.59 -1.32 10.49
C LYS A 251 28.78 -2.57 10.83
N SER A 252 29.35 -3.54 11.55
CA SER A 252 28.66 -4.79 11.86
C SER A 252 27.52 -4.55 12.85
N SER A 253 27.79 -3.88 13.97
CA SER A 253 26.77 -3.59 14.99
C SER A 253 25.69 -2.67 14.45
N LYS A 254 26.05 -1.65 13.67
CA LYS A 254 25.08 -0.75 13.02
C LYS A 254 24.16 -1.49 12.04
N LYS A 255 24.69 -2.44 11.27
CA LYS A 255 23.85 -3.30 10.40
C LYS A 255 22.89 -4.16 11.22
N ASN A 256 23.34 -4.74 12.32
CA ASN A 256 22.47 -5.56 13.18
C ASN A 256 21.36 -4.72 13.83
N LEU A 257 21.66 -3.49 14.22
CA LEU A 257 20.65 -2.57 14.75
C LEU A 257 19.60 -2.23 13.68
N LEU A 258 20.03 -1.82 12.48
CA LEU A 258 19.11 -1.49 11.40
C LEU A 258 18.32 -2.72 10.94
N GLU A 259 18.94 -3.90 10.89
CA GLU A 259 18.27 -5.17 10.61
C GLU A 259 17.09 -5.41 11.56
N ASN A 260 17.30 -5.26 12.86
CA ASN A 260 16.23 -5.44 13.85
C ASN A 260 15.09 -4.44 13.62
N ILE A 261 15.40 -3.16 13.40
CA ILE A 261 14.38 -2.13 13.20
C ILE A 261 13.57 -2.40 11.92
N VAL A 262 14.25 -2.72 10.81
CA VAL A 262 13.59 -3.02 9.54
C VAL A 262 12.76 -4.31 9.64
N TYR A 263 13.28 -5.35 10.28
CA TYR A 263 12.55 -6.60 10.52
C TYR A 263 11.25 -6.37 11.30
N GLU A 264 11.32 -5.62 12.41
CA GLU A 264 10.13 -5.27 13.20
C GLU A 264 9.14 -4.39 12.43
N ALA A 265 9.64 -3.48 11.60
CA ALA A 265 8.80 -2.64 10.75
C ALA A 265 8.04 -3.48 9.71
N ILE A 266 8.72 -4.41 9.03
CA ILE A 266 8.09 -5.34 8.09
C ILE A 266 7.05 -6.21 8.80
N ASN A 267 7.38 -6.77 9.97
CA ASN A 267 6.44 -7.57 10.77
C ASN A 267 5.16 -6.82 11.12
N LYS A 268 5.27 -5.53 11.50
CA LYS A 268 4.11 -4.68 11.77
C LYS A 268 3.25 -4.46 10.53
N ILE A 269 3.85 -4.35 9.34
CA ILE A 269 3.09 -4.19 8.10
C ILE A 269 2.33 -5.47 7.75
N VAL A 270 2.98 -6.64 7.88
CA VAL A 270 2.37 -7.92 7.48
C VAL A 270 1.37 -8.48 8.50
N SER A 271 1.44 -8.05 9.76
CA SER A 271 0.54 -8.53 10.83
C SER A 271 -0.80 -7.79 10.94
N VAL A 272 -0.99 -6.70 10.19
CA VAL A 272 -2.20 -5.84 10.24
C VAL A 272 -3.33 -6.38 9.38
#